data_AF-A0AAW2SJW7-F1
#
_entry.id   AF-A0AAW2SJW7-F1
#
_cell.length_a   1.000
_cell.length_b   1.000
_cell.length_c   1.000
_cell.angle_alpha   90.00
_cell.angle_beta   90.00
_cell.angle_gamma   90.00
#
_symmetry.space_group_name_H-M   'P 1'
#
loop_
_entity.id
_entity.type
_entity.pdbx_description
1 polymer ?
#
loop_
_entity_poly.entity_id
_entity_poly.type
_entity_poly.pdbx_seq_one_letter_code
_entity_poly.pdbx_strand_id
1 'polypeptide(L)'
;MADHWFIRPLIVCFLMMMMMSSQVRASDWTNIITPESAISKGAVCLDGSPPAYYFRNGSGDGVDNWLIYMEGGGWCISNKGCLERTKIYTGTSTLKPKRMYFTDILSEDQTINPDFYNWNRVFVAYCDSSSYLGDVESNTYPNRRGSRIFDSVMEDLLAKGMKNAKNAILSGGSAGGLGTILRCDGFRSLIPKASRVKCISDAGFFIHAKNLHGTQKRERFFADMIAYHVYV
;
A
#
# COMPACT_ATOMS: atom_id res chain seq x y z
N MET A 1 -24.44 49.68 38.73
CA MET A 1 -23.75 48.55 39.38
C MET A 1 -24.23 47.29 38.69
N ALA A 2 -23.43 46.75 37.77
CA ALA A 2 -23.76 45.51 37.07
C ALA A 2 -23.23 44.34 37.90
N ASP A 3 -24.09 43.39 38.24
CA ASP A 3 -23.79 42.32 39.18
C ASP A 3 -22.69 41.38 38.64
N HIS A 4 -21.51 41.51 39.22
CA HIS A 4 -20.33 40.67 38.95
C HIS A 4 -20.52 39.19 39.31
N TRP A 5 -21.66 38.81 39.87
CA TRP A 5 -22.00 37.44 40.28
C TRP A 5 -22.26 36.50 39.08
N PHE A 6 -22.78 37.01 37.97
CA PHE A 6 -23.10 36.18 36.80
C PHE A 6 -21.91 35.98 35.84
N ILE A 7 -20.92 36.88 35.87
CA ILE A 7 -19.79 36.88 34.93
C ILE A 7 -18.80 35.75 35.25
N ARG A 8 -18.58 35.46 36.54
CA ARG A 8 -17.65 34.42 36.98
C ARG A 8 -18.04 32.99 36.53
N PRO A 9 -19.27 32.50 36.72
CA PRO A 9 -19.64 31.16 36.27
C PRO A 9 -19.66 31.03 34.73
N LEU A 10 -19.97 32.11 34.01
CA LEU A 10 -19.93 32.15 32.54
C LEU A 10 -18.49 32.03 32.00
N ILE A 11 -17.52 32.72 32.61
CA ILE A 11 -16.10 32.60 32.23
C ILE A 11 -15.56 31.20 32.53
N VAL A 12 -15.95 30.59 33.66
CA VAL A 12 -15.54 29.22 34.01
C VAL A 12 -16.14 28.18 33.04
N CYS A 13 -17.42 28.32 32.65
CA CYS A 13 -18.02 27.47 31.62
C CYS A 13 -17.36 27.65 30.26
N PHE A 14 -17.02 28.87 29.86
CA PHE A 14 -16.34 29.15 28.59
C PHE A 14 -14.93 28.57 28.56
N LEU A 15 -14.18 28.66 29.67
CA LEU A 15 -12.86 28.06 29.81
C LEU A 15 -12.92 26.51 29.87
N MET A 16 -13.94 25.93 30.51
CA MET A 16 -14.16 24.47 30.48
C MET A 16 -14.57 23.97 29.09
N MET A 17 -15.38 24.73 28.35
CA MET A 17 -15.71 24.44 26.95
C MET A 17 -14.50 24.56 26.02
N MET A 18 -13.56 25.50 26.29
CA MET A 18 -12.30 25.59 25.55
C MET A 18 -11.30 24.47 25.89
N MET A 19 -11.39 23.87 27.08
CA MET A 19 -10.57 22.70 27.47
C MET A 19 -11.14 21.37 26.94
N MET A 20 -12.41 21.34 26.51
CA MET A 20 -12.98 20.21 25.78
C MET A 20 -12.79 20.43 24.27
N SER A 21 -11.92 19.61 23.68
CA SER A 21 -11.80 19.34 22.22
C SER A 21 -10.78 20.12 21.37
N SER A 22 -9.63 20.52 21.91
CA SER A 22 -8.40 20.42 21.11
C SER A 22 -7.83 19.01 21.27
N GLN A 23 -8.52 18.01 20.72
CA GLN A 23 -7.81 16.79 20.36
C GLN A 23 -6.79 17.20 19.31
N VAL A 24 -5.53 17.38 19.72
CA VAL A 24 -4.42 17.39 18.80
C VAL A 24 -4.49 16.04 18.09
N ARG A 25 -5.15 16.00 16.93
CA ARG A 25 -5.16 14.80 16.08
C ARG A 25 -3.69 14.44 15.90
N ALA A 26 -3.30 13.28 16.41
CA ALA A 26 -1.98 12.73 16.13
C ALA A 26 -1.84 12.70 14.61
N SER A 27 -0.88 13.43 14.06
CA SER A 27 -0.82 13.64 12.60
C SER A 27 -0.84 12.30 11.86
N ASP A 28 -1.54 12.19 10.71
CA ASP A 28 -1.63 10.95 9.91
C ASP A 28 -0.28 10.50 9.27
N TRP A 29 0.84 11.10 9.68
CA TRP A 29 2.17 10.64 9.33
C TRP A 29 2.44 9.26 9.95
N THR A 30 2.85 8.32 9.12
CA THR A 30 3.26 6.97 9.53
C THR A 30 4.68 6.69 9.08
N ASN A 31 5.42 5.93 9.89
CA ASN A 31 6.80 5.57 9.61
C ASN A 31 6.86 4.40 8.62
N ILE A 32 7.93 4.36 7.83
CA ILE A 32 8.25 3.21 6.99
C ILE A 32 8.55 1.96 7.85
N ILE A 33 8.04 0.81 7.42
CA ILE A 33 8.21 -0.49 8.07
C ILE A 33 8.81 -1.47 7.06
N THR A 34 9.81 -2.23 7.48
CA THR A 34 10.41 -3.31 6.69
C THR A 34 10.13 -4.65 7.38
N PRO A 35 9.55 -5.66 6.71
CA PRO A 35 9.35 -6.97 7.31
C PRO A 35 10.70 -7.60 7.70
N GLU A 36 10.83 -8.02 8.96
CA GLU A 36 12.12 -8.48 9.52
C GLU A 36 12.71 -9.68 8.78
N SER A 37 11.87 -10.60 8.31
CA SER A 37 12.28 -11.83 7.62
C SER A 37 12.36 -11.72 6.10
N ALA A 38 12.17 -10.52 5.52
CA ALA A 38 12.06 -10.37 4.08
C ALA A 38 13.34 -10.83 3.34
N ILE A 39 14.49 -10.32 3.77
CA ILE A 39 15.78 -10.61 3.12
C ILE A 39 16.11 -12.10 3.21
N SER A 40 15.94 -12.72 4.38
CA SER A 40 16.25 -14.15 4.56
C SER A 40 15.33 -15.06 3.75
N LYS A 41 14.13 -14.61 3.38
CA LYS A 41 13.21 -15.29 2.46
C LYS A 41 13.44 -14.94 0.99
N GLY A 42 14.42 -14.09 0.68
CA GLY A 42 14.70 -13.60 -0.67
C GLY A 42 13.68 -12.59 -1.19
N ALA A 43 12.85 -12.00 -0.32
CA ALA A 43 11.99 -10.88 -0.64
C ALA A 43 12.82 -9.60 -0.59
N VAL A 44 13.31 -9.16 -1.75
CA VAL A 44 14.16 -7.97 -1.89
C VAL A 44 13.75 -7.14 -3.10
N CYS A 45 13.88 -5.81 -3.01
CA CYS A 45 13.71 -4.87 -4.11
C CYS A 45 14.73 -5.12 -5.24
N LEU A 46 14.57 -4.46 -6.40
CA LEU A 46 15.50 -4.61 -7.54
C LEU A 46 16.97 -4.44 -7.11
N ASP A 47 17.25 -3.47 -6.24
CA ASP A 47 18.59 -3.16 -5.74
C ASP A 47 19.11 -4.09 -4.63
N GLY A 48 18.26 -4.98 -4.09
CA GLY A 48 18.58 -5.87 -2.98
C GLY A 48 18.16 -5.35 -1.59
N SER A 49 17.64 -4.13 -1.48
CA SER A 49 17.08 -3.61 -0.22
C SER A 49 15.81 -4.38 0.19
N PRO A 50 15.46 -4.44 1.49
CA PRO A 50 14.22 -5.09 1.91
C PRO A 50 12.99 -4.33 1.37
N PRO A 51 11.86 -5.00 1.10
CA PRO A 51 10.60 -4.32 0.83
C PRO A 51 10.16 -3.48 2.02
N ALA A 52 9.30 -2.52 1.75
CA ALA A 52 8.77 -1.63 2.76
C ALA A 52 7.30 -1.33 2.56
N TYR A 53 6.63 -0.93 3.64
CA TYR A 53 5.27 -0.44 3.62
C TYR A 53 5.05 0.57 4.76
N TYR A 54 3.90 1.22 4.77
CA TYR A 54 3.45 2.12 5.82
C TYR A 54 2.12 1.64 6.37
N PHE A 55 1.87 1.88 7.66
CA PHE A 55 0.71 1.30 8.33
C PHE A 55 0.13 2.23 9.40
N ARG A 56 -1.21 2.29 9.45
CA ARG A 56 -2.00 2.93 10.49
C ARG A 56 -3.05 1.95 11.00
N ASN A 57 -3.12 1.79 12.32
CA ASN A 57 -4.13 0.96 12.96
C ASN A 57 -5.52 1.55 12.72
N GLY A 58 -6.51 0.68 12.57
CA GLY A 58 -7.92 1.06 12.60
C GLY A 58 -8.39 1.52 13.97
N SER A 59 -9.60 2.07 14.03
CA SER A 59 -10.23 2.55 15.27
C SER A 59 -11.74 2.31 15.25
N GLY A 60 -12.35 2.31 16.44
CA GLY A 60 -13.80 2.10 16.58
C GLY A 60 -14.26 0.76 16.01
N ASP A 61 -15.29 0.79 15.17
CA ASP A 61 -15.82 -0.38 14.46
C ASP A 61 -14.99 -0.79 13.23
N GLY A 62 -13.96 -0.01 12.87
CA GLY A 62 -13.04 -0.25 11.77
C GLY A 62 -11.84 -1.15 12.14
N VAL A 63 -11.62 -1.45 13.42
CA VAL A 63 -10.41 -2.17 13.92
C VAL A 63 -10.21 -3.57 13.33
N ASP A 64 -11.28 -4.23 12.89
CA ASP A 64 -11.21 -5.56 12.27
C ASP A 64 -11.25 -5.50 10.73
N ASN A 65 -11.25 -4.30 10.14
CA ASN A 65 -11.31 -4.12 8.70
C ASN A 65 -9.97 -3.61 8.16
N TRP A 66 -9.57 -4.09 6.98
CA TRP A 66 -8.24 -3.84 6.41
C TRP A 66 -8.33 -3.31 4.98
N LEU A 67 -7.59 -2.24 4.70
CA LEU A 67 -7.41 -1.67 3.38
C LEU A 67 -5.92 -1.63 3.06
N ILE A 68 -5.50 -2.41 2.07
CA ILE A 68 -4.13 -2.49 1.62
C ILE A 68 -4.04 -1.87 0.25
N TYR A 69 -3.28 -0.79 0.10
CA TYR A 69 -3.04 -0.11 -1.18
C TYR A 69 -1.65 -0.46 -1.71
N MET A 70 -1.60 -0.97 -2.93
CA MET A 70 -0.36 -1.27 -3.65
C MET A 70 0.04 -0.10 -4.55
N GLU A 71 1.21 0.46 -4.28
CA GLU A 71 1.77 1.55 -5.06
C GLU A 71 2.04 1.12 -6.52
N GLY A 72 1.82 2.04 -7.46
CA GLY A 72 2.19 1.89 -8.86
C GLY A 72 3.58 2.44 -9.19
N GLY A 73 3.88 2.57 -10.48
CA GLY A 73 5.15 3.17 -10.91
C GLY A 73 5.73 2.61 -12.20
N GLY A 74 4.90 1.99 -13.04
CA GLY A 74 5.33 1.38 -14.30
C GLY A 74 6.21 0.14 -14.11
N TRP A 75 6.92 -0.22 -15.18
CA TRP A 75 7.73 -1.44 -15.28
C TRP A 75 9.06 -1.16 -15.96
N CYS A 76 10.02 -2.07 -15.78
CA CYS A 76 11.14 -2.24 -16.70
C CYS A 76 11.01 -3.59 -17.40
N ILE A 77 11.53 -3.67 -18.63
CA ILE A 77 11.38 -4.85 -19.52
C ILE A 77 12.74 -5.38 -20.02
N SER A 78 13.84 -4.91 -19.45
CA SER A 78 15.19 -5.31 -19.83
C SER A 78 16.18 -5.07 -18.70
N ASN A 79 17.33 -5.75 -18.76
CA ASN A 79 18.37 -5.61 -17.76
C ASN A 79 18.84 -4.16 -17.60
N LYS A 80 19.12 -3.48 -18.72
CA LYS A 80 19.49 -2.05 -18.72
C LYS A 80 18.40 -1.19 -18.09
N GLY A 81 17.14 -1.40 -18.45
CA GLY A 81 16.03 -0.62 -17.91
C GLY A 81 15.83 -0.85 -16.41
N CYS A 82 15.97 -2.08 -15.94
CA CYS A 82 15.83 -2.40 -14.52
C CYS A 82 17.03 -1.93 -13.70
N LEU A 83 18.24 -1.94 -14.25
CA LEU A 83 19.43 -1.36 -13.63
C LEU A 83 19.30 0.14 -13.41
N GLU A 84 18.66 0.87 -14.33
CA GLU A 84 18.38 2.30 -14.07
C GLU A 84 17.34 2.49 -12.97
N ARG A 85 16.40 1.55 -12.84
CA ARG A 85 15.36 1.64 -11.82
C ARG A 85 15.84 1.35 -10.41
N THR A 86 16.93 0.61 -10.22
CA THR A 86 17.55 0.42 -8.89
C THR A 86 17.98 1.75 -8.24
N LYS A 87 18.16 2.80 -9.06
CA LYS A 87 18.61 4.14 -8.62
C LYS A 87 17.47 5.10 -8.30
N ILE A 88 16.21 4.67 -8.42
CA ILE A 88 15.03 5.50 -8.17
C ILE A 88 14.04 4.81 -7.23
N TYR A 89 13.09 5.57 -6.70
CA TYR A 89 12.14 5.10 -5.68
C TYR A 89 11.27 3.89 -6.10
N THR A 90 11.22 3.50 -7.37
CA THR A 90 10.46 2.32 -7.83
C THR A 90 11.28 1.04 -7.96
N GLY A 91 12.58 1.09 -7.65
CA GLY A 91 13.47 -0.09 -7.61
C GLY A 91 14.24 -0.26 -6.30
N THR A 92 14.09 0.65 -5.34
CA THR A 92 14.74 0.58 -4.03
C THR A 92 13.85 1.14 -2.93
N SER A 93 13.86 0.50 -1.76
CA SER A 93 13.22 1.05 -0.56
C SER A 93 14.07 2.10 0.15
N THR A 94 15.37 2.20 -0.16
CA THR A 94 16.29 3.13 0.51
C THR A 94 15.94 4.59 0.21
N LEU A 95 15.39 4.85 -0.98
CA LEU A 95 14.95 6.17 -1.44
C LEU A 95 13.48 6.47 -1.09
N LYS A 96 12.77 5.56 -0.39
CA LYS A 96 11.41 5.83 0.07
C LYS A 96 11.43 6.83 1.24
N PRO A 97 10.43 7.73 1.34
CA PRO A 97 10.31 8.63 2.48
C PRO A 97 10.28 7.87 3.81
N LYS A 98 10.99 8.35 4.82
CA LYS A 98 10.95 7.70 6.15
C LYS A 98 9.59 7.83 6.84
N ARG A 99 8.82 8.85 6.44
CA ARG A 99 7.44 9.07 6.86
C ARG A 99 6.56 9.36 5.65
N MET A 100 5.33 8.89 5.69
CA MET A 100 4.30 9.14 4.68
C MET A 100 3.03 9.65 5.35
N TYR A 101 2.41 10.65 4.73
CA TYR A 101 1.09 11.11 5.10
C TYR A 101 0.06 10.43 4.20
N PHE A 102 -0.97 9.83 4.78
CA PHE A 102 -2.02 9.17 3.99
C PHE A 102 -3.08 10.15 3.51
N THR A 103 -3.47 10.00 2.25
CA THR A 103 -4.48 10.81 1.55
C THR A 103 -5.51 9.92 0.87
N ASP A 104 -6.54 10.54 0.29
CA ASP A 104 -7.52 9.87 -0.57
C ASP A 104 -8.17 8.67 0.14
N ILE A 105 -8.25 7.51 -0.50
CA ILE A 105 -8.82 6.28 0.06
C ILE A 105 -8.09 5.77 1.33
N LEU A 106 -6.88 6.27 1.59
CA LEU A 106 -6.14 5.98 2.80
C LEU A 106 -6.24 7.10 3.84
N SER A 107 -6.93 8.21 3.60
CA SER A 107 -7.01 9.32 4.57
C SER A 107 -7.76 8.89 5.84
N GLU A 108 -7.36 9.43 7.00
CA GLU A 108 -8.12 9.29 8.27
C GLU A 108 -9.25 10.31 8.42
N ASP A 109 -9.33 11.27 7.49
CA ASP A 109 -10.40 12.26 7.49
C ASP A 109 -11.64 11.65 6.83
N GLN A 110 -12.70 11.46 7.62
CA GLN A 110 -13.97 10.92 7.16
C GLN A 110 -14.63 11.77 6.05
N THR A 111 -14.29 13.06 5.95
CA THR A 111 -14.81 13.90 4.85
C THR A 111 -14.14 13.61 3.52
N ILE A 112 -12.90 13.10 3.53
CA ILE A 112 -12.14 12.68 2.36
C ILE A 112 -12.35 11.19 2.07
N ASN A 113 -12.39 10.37 3.12
CA ASN A 113 -12.51 8.91 3.08
C ASN A 113 -13.72 8.45 3.91
N PRO A 114 -14.95 8.69 3.46
CA PRO A 114 -16.14 8.41 4.27
C PRO A 114 -16.31 6.94 4.64
N ASP A 115 -15.82 6.04 3.78
CA ASP A 115 -16.07 4.60 3.89
C ASP A 115 -15.00 3.84 4.71
N PHE A 116 -13.73 4.28 4.65
CA PHE A 116 -12.60 3.49 5.15
C PHE A 116 -11.69 4.24 6.13
N TYR A 117 -12.01 5.48 6.52
CA TYR A 117 -11.13 6.34 7.32
C TYR A 117 -10.64 5.71 8.64
N ASN A 118 -11.46 4.86 9.25
CA ASN A 118 -11.17 4.19 10.52
C ASN A 118 -10.72 2.72 10.38
N TRP A 119 -10.48 2.24 9.15
CA TRP A 119 -9.94 0.90 8.92
C TRP A 119 -8.44 0.84 9.24
N ASN A 120 -7.90 -0.38 9.37
CA ASN A 120 -6.46 -0.60 9.25
C ASN A 120 -6.04 -0.24 7.83
N ARG A 121 -5.19 0.78 7.67
CA ARG A 121 -4.81 1.34 6.37
C ARG A 121 -3.33 1.09 6.12
N VAL A 122 -3.02 0.52 4.96
CA VAL A 122 -1.66 0.11 4.59
C VAL A 122 -1.32 0.66 3.21
N PHE A 123 -0.10 1.20 3.05
CA PHE A 123 0.49 1.55 1.77
C PHE A 123 1.72 0.68 1.52
N VAL A 124 1.68 -0.21 0.54
CA VAL A 124 2.79 -1.08 0.17
C VAL A 124 3.69 -0.36 -0.82
N ALA A 125 4.95 -0.12 -0.44
CA ALA A 125 5.87 0.67 -1.24
C ALA A 125 6.44 -0.17 -2.41
N TYR A 126 6.18 0.24 -3.64
CA TYR A 126 6.56 -0.45 -4.86
C TYR A 126 8.07 -0.34 -5.11
N CYS A 127 8.73 -1.48 -5.31
CA CYS A 127 10.18 -1.54 -5.54
C CYS A 127 10.67 -2.70 -6.44
N ASP A 128 9.77 -3.49 -7.01
CA ASP A 128 10.09 -4.64 -7.87
C ASP A 128 9.98 -4.34 -9.37
N SER A 129 9.24 -3.29 -9.74
CA SER A 129 9.02 -2.90 -11.14
C SER A 129 8.37 -3.99 -12.01
N SER A 130 7.63 -4.92 -11.39
CA SER A 130 7.00 -6.09 -12.02
C SER A 130 5.54 -6.30 -11.60
N SER A 131 4.85 -5.27 -11.08
CA SER A 131 3.49 -5.39 -10.53
C SER A 131 3.36 -6.44 -9.43
N TYR A 132 4.39 -6.64 -8.61
CA TYR A 132 4.41 -7.64 -7.54
C TYR A 132 4.25 -9.09 -8.07
N LEU A 133 4.76 -9.42 -9.27
CA LEU A 133 4.60 -10.74 -9.89
C LEU A 133 5.90 -11.55 -9.96
N GLY A 134 7.01 -10.91 -10.31
CA GLY A 134 8.23 -11.63 -10.69
C GLY A 134 8.84 -12.45 -9.54
N ASP A 135 9.40 -13.62 -9.86
CA ASP A 135 10.21 -14.39 -8.92
C ASP A 135 11.31 -15.18 -9.64
N VAL A 136 12.31 -14.47 -10.16
CA VAL A 136 13.47 -15.09 -10.83
C VAL A 136 14.62 -15.31 -9.86
N GLU A 137 15.34 -16.43 -10.01
CA GLU A 137 16.50 -16.86 -9.20
C GLU A 137 17.48 -15.75 -8.74
N SER A 138 18.04 -15.93 -7.54
CA SER A 138 18.63 -14.86 -6.69
C SER A 138 20.01 -14.44 -7.12
N ASN A 139 20.63 -15.24 -7.99
CA ASN A 139 21.93 -14.96 -8.56
C ASN A 139 21.85 -13.97 -9.75
N THR A 140 20.66 -13.54 -10.15
CA THR A 140 20.49 -12.53 -11.20
C THR A 140 20.35 -11.12 -10.61
N TYR A 141 21.23 -10.21 -11.02
CA TYR A 141 21.16 -8.78 -10.67
C TYR A 141 20.79 -7.96 -11.91
N PRO A 142 19.80 -7.04 -11.84
CA PRO A 142 18.95 -6.70 -10.69
C PRO A 142 18.02 -7.83 -10.24
N ASN A 143 17.67 -7.83 -8.94
CA ASN A 143 16.78 -8.82 -8.36
C ASN A 143 15.36 -8.70 -8.94
N ARG A 144 14.65 -9.81 -9.15
CA ARG A 144 13.27 -9.80 -9.67
C ARG A 144 12.38 -10.64 -8.77
N ARG A 145 11.97 -10.06 -7.64
CA ARG A 145 11.35 -10.76 -6.50
C ARG A 145 9.98 -10.20 -6.10
N GLY A 146 9.25 -9.60 -7.04
CA GLY A 146 7.93 -9.01 -6.83
C GLY A 146 6.94 -9.93 -6.09
N SER A 147 6.88 -11.23 -6.41
CA SER A 147 6.03 -12.17 -5.67
C SER A 147 6.42 -12.30 -4.21
N ARG A 148 7.72 -12.51 -3.94
CA ARG A 148 8.22 -12.66 -2.58
C ARG A 148 8.04 -11.39 -1.76
N ILE A 149 8.15 -10.22 -2.39
CA ILE A 149 7.84 -8.94 -1.76
C ILE A 149 6.38 -8.90 -1.30
N PHE A 150 5.43 -9.25 -2.18
CA PHE A 150 4.02 -9.30 -1.82
C PHE A 150 3.80 -10.26 -0.65
N ASP A 151 4.29 -11.50 -0.76
CA ASP A 151 4.09 -12.54 0.23
C ASP A 151 4.68 -12.11 1.59
N SER A 152 5.91 -11.58 1.60
CA SER A 152 6.57 -11.12 2.83
C SER A 152 5.84 -9.96 3.50
N VAL A 153 5.28 -9.03 2.74
CA VAL A 153 4.50 -7.92 3.31
C VAL A 153 3.19 -8.46 3.89
N MET A 154 2.47 -9.33 3.15
CA MET A 154 1.21 -9.89 3.63
C MET A 154 1.40 -10.75 4.88
N GLU A 155 2.45 -11.56 4.95
CA GLU A 155 2.82 -12.34 6.14
C GLU A 155 3.02 -11.44 7.37
N ASP A 156 3.70 -10.32 7.22
CA ASP A 156 3.93 -9.37 8.31
C ASP A 156 2.62 -8.69 8.76
N LEU A 157 1.74 -8.33 7.81
CA LEU A 157 0.41 -7.81 8.12
C LEU A 157 -0.49 -8.85 8.80
N LEU A 158 -0.44 -10.11 8.37
CA LEU A 158 -1.14 -11.23 9.03
C LEU A 158 -0.69 -11.37 10.49
N ALA A 159 0.62 -11.29 10.74
CA ALA A 159 1.19 -11.32 12.09
C ALA A 159 0.73 -10.13 12.94
N LYS A 160 0.54 -8.95 12.33
CA LYS A 160 0.03 -7.72 12.97
C LYS A 160 -1.48 -7.70 13.21
N GLY A 161 -2.21 -8.74 12.80
CA GLY A 161 -3.63 -8.90 13.13
C GLY A 161 -4.54 -9.11 11.93
N MET A 162 -4.05 -8.92 10.70
CA MET A 162 -4.87 -9.09 9.48
C MET A 162 -5.43 -10.52 9.36
N LYS A 163 -4.78 -11.51 9.97
CA LYS A 163 -5.29 -12.89 10.03
C LYS A 163 -6.68 -13.03 10.68
N ASN A 164 -7.08 -12.04 11.48
CA ASN A 164 -8.37 -11.97 12.17
C ASN A 164 -9.34 -10.98 11.49
N ALA A 165 -9.03 -10.47 10.30
CA ALA A 165 -9.85 -9.47 9.63
C ALA A 165 -11.29 -9.96 9.43
N LYS A 166 -12.27 -9.09 9.73
CA LYS A 166 -13.67 -9.27 9.39
C LYS A 166 -13.91 -8.95 7.91
N ASN A 167 -13.36 -7.84 7.43
CA ASN A 167 -13.38 -7.44 6.03
C ASN A 167 -11.98 -7.02 5.58
N ALA A 168 -11.67 -7.26 4.30
CA ALA A 168 -10.41 -6.77 3.73
C ALA A 168 -10.57 -6.32 2.27
N ILE A 169 -9.83 -5.29 1.89
CA ILE A 169 -9.73 -4.80 0.53
C ILE A 169 -8.26 -4.77 0.13
N LEU A 170 -7.93 -5.43 -0.98
CA LEU A 170 -6.69 -5.19 -1.71
C LEU A 170 -6.97 -4.15 -2.80
N SER A 171 -6.28 -3.03 -2.76
CA SER A 171 -6.41 -1.93 -3.72
C SER A 171 -5.05 -1.61 -4.32
N GLY A 172 -5.03 -0.90 -5.44
CA GLY A 172 -3.80 -0.37 -5.99
C GLY A 172 -4.03 0.47 -7.24
N GLY A 173 -3.06 1.35 -7.51
CA GLY A 173 -3.08 2.26 -8.65
C GLY A 173 -2.08 1.86 -9.73
N SER A 174 -2.45 2.00 -11.01
CA SER A 174 -1.54 1.78 -12.15
C SER A 174 -0.92 0.37 -12.13
N ALA A 175 0.41 0.25 -12.00
CA ALA A 175 1.10 -1.04 -11.87
C ALA A 175 0.67 -1.82 -10.61
N GLY A 176 0.36 -1.14 -9.51
CA GLY A 176 -0.22 -1.75 -8.32
C GLY A 176 -1.67 -2.16 -8.51
N GLY A 177 -2.41 -1.47 -9.37
CA GLY A 177 -3.75 -1.89 -9.80
C GLY A 177 -3.72 -3.19 -10.59
N LEU A 178 -2.79 -3.33 -11.56
CA LEU A 178 -2.59 -4.59 -12.27
C LEU A 178 -2.20 -5.72 -11.31
N GLY A 179 -1.27 -5.45 -10.39
CA GLY A 179 -0.91 -6.41 -9.34
C GLY A 179 -2.13 -6.81 -8.49
N THR A 180 -3.03 -5.87 -8.19
CA THR A 180 -4.24 -6.12 -7.41
C THR A 180 -5.17 -7.09 -8.11
N ILE A 181 -5.37 -6.94 -9.43
CA ILE A 181 -6.15 -7.90 -10.22
C ILE A 181 -5.55 -9.30 -10.09
N LEU A 182 -4.24 -9.42 -10.31
CA LEU A 182 -3.56 -10.70 -10.41
C LEU A 182 -3.35 -11.39 -9.05
N ARG A 183 -3.32 -10.63 -7.96
CA ARG A 183 -3.14 -11.15 -6.59
C ARG A 183 -4.46 -11.39 -5.84
N CYS A 184 -5.60 -11.00 -6.41
CA CYS A 184 -6.86 -10.95 -5.67
C CYS A 184 -7.28 -12.30 -5.05
N ASP A 185 -7.25 -13.38 -5.82
CA ASP A 185 -7.65 -14.72 -5.34
C ASP A 185 -6.67 -15.27 -4.29
N GLY A 186 -5.38 -15.03 -4.50
CA GLY A 186 -4.34 -15.35 -3.52
C GLY A 186 -4.57 -14.59 -2.21
N PHE A 187 -4.84 -13.29 -2.29
CA PHE A 187 -5.14 -12.46 -1.13
C PHE A 187 -6.38 -12.94 -0.36
N ARG A 188 -7.47 -13.29 -1.05
CA ARG A 188 -8.66 -13.91 -0.43
C ARG A 188 -8.29 -15.17 0.36
N SER A 189 -7.38 -15.97 -0.17
CA SER A 189 -6.96 -17.25 0.42
C SER A 189 -6.13 -17.08 1.70
N LEU A 190 -5.43 -15.94 1.86
CA LEU A 190 -4.64 -15.64 3.07
C LEU A 190 -5.50 -15.39 4.33
N ILE A 191 -6.75 -14.99 4.15
CA ILE A 191 -7.68 -14.62 5.23
C ILE A 191 -9.00 -15.40 5.11
N PRO A 192 -8.96 -16.75 5.21
CA PRO A 192 -10.11 -17.60 4.91
C PRO A 192 -11.34 -17.28 5.76
N LYS A 193 -11.13 -16.81 7.00
CA LYS A 193 -12.17 -16.47 7.98
C LYS A 193 -12.85 -15.11 7.78
N ALA A 194 -12.29 -14.23 6.93
CA ALA A 194 -12.91 -12.93 6.67
C ALA A 194 -14.26 -13.10 5.97
N SER A 195 -15.27 -12.37 6.43
CA SER A 195 -16.62 -12.40 5.89
C SER A 195 -16.68 -11.84 4.46
N ARG A 196 -15.87 -10.83 4.17
CA ARG A 196 -15.80 -10.22 2.83
C ARG A 196 -14.38 -9.80 2.49
N VAL A 197 -13.91 -10.27 1.35
CA VAL A 197 -12.67 -9.80 0.72
C VAL A 197 -13.01 -9.27 -0.66
N LYS A 198 -12.52 -8.09 -0.99
CA LYS A 198 -12.71 -7.44 -2.29
C LYS A 198 -11.40 -6.88 -2.81
N CYS A 199 -11.36 -6.63 -4.11
CA CYS A 199 -10.20 -6.02 -4.76
C CYS A 199 -10.64 -4.82 -5.60
N ILE A 200 -9.86 -3.75 -5.54
CA ILE A 200 -10.11 -2.49 -6.26
C ILE A 200 -8.88 -2.18 -7.11
N SER A 201 -9.02 -2.35 -8.42
CA SER A 201 -7.96 -1.99 -9.35
C SER A 201 -8.22 -0.61 -9.93
N ASP A 202 -7.49 0.39 -9.45
CA ASP A 202 -7.49 1.73 -10.04
C ASP A 202 -6.43 1.83 -11.16
N ALA A 203 -6.83 2.26 -12.35
CA ALA A 203 -5.98 2.40 -13.53
C ALA A 203 -5.10 1.17 -13.87
N GLY A 204 -5.48 -0.03 -13.42
CA GLY A 204 -4.72 -1.27 -13.56
C GLY A 204 -5.17 -2.19 -14.71
N PHE A 205 -6.26 -1.85 -15.39
CA PHE A 205 -6.80 -2.65 -16.50
C PHE A 205 -6.28 -2.14 -17.85
N PHE A 206 -5.42 -2.94 -18.50
CA PHE A 206 -4.82 -2.61 -19.79
C PHE A 206 -5.53 -3.34 -20.93
N ILE A 207 -6.17 -2.58 -21.81
CA ILE A 207 -7.02 -3.14 -22.87
C ILE A 207 -6.16 -3.71 -24.02
N HIS A 208 -6.38 -4.98 -24.33
CA HIS A 208 -5.93 -5.62 -25.55
C HIS A 208 -7.11 -5.68 -26.56
N ALA A 209 -7.11 -4.83 -27.58
CA ALA A 209 -8.17 -4.77 -28.59
C ALA A 209 -7.61 -4.58 -30.02
N LYS A 210 -8.06 -5.42 -30.96
CA LYS A 210 -7.50 -5.53 -32.33
C LYS A 210 -7.28 -4.21 -33.06
N ASN A 211 -8.21 -3.25 -32.91
CA ASN A 211 -8.22 -1.98 -33.64
C ASN A 211 -7.88 -0.76 -32.77
N LEU A 212 -7.33 -0.96 -31.57
CA LEU A 212 -6.94 0.15 -30.73
C LEU A 212 -5.52 0.63 -31.11
N HIS A 213 -5.31 1.94 -31.20
CA HIS A 213 -4.00 2.50 -31.54
C HIS A 213 -2.92 2.03 -30.55
N GLY A 214 -1.76 1.61 -31.06
CA GLY A 214 -0.64 1.12 -30.24
C GLY A 214 -0.83 -0.25 -29.59
N THR A 215 -1.82 -1.05 -29.99
CA THR A 215 -2.09 -2.39 -29.43
C THR A 215 -0.89 -3.32 -29.53
N GLN A 216 -0.30 -3.51 -30.71
CA GLN A 216 0.87 -4.38 -30.85
C GLN A 216 2.06 -3.92 -29.98
N LYS A 217 2.22 -2.60 -29.80
CA LYS A 217 3.27 -2.05 -28.93
C LYS A 217 3.03 -2.40 -27.46
N ARG A 218 1.78 -2.28 -26.98
CA ARG A 218 1.40 -2.65 -25.61
C ARG A 218 1.51 -4.15 -25.38
N GLU A 219 1.04 -4.95 -26.32
CA GLU A 219 1.16 -6.41 -26.28
C GLU A 219 2.62 -6.85 -26.16
N ARG A 220 3.49 -6.35 -27.04
CA ARG A 220 4.95 -6.60 -26.96
C ARG A 220 5.54 -6.13 -25.64
N PHE A 221 5.17 -4.93 -25.17
CA PHE A 221 5.66 -4.40 -23.91
C PHE A 221 5.34 -5.32 -22.72
N PHE A 222 4.10 -5.81 -22.61
CA PHE A 222 3.72 -6.74 -21.55
C PHE A 222 4.33 -8.12 -21.74
N ALA A 223 4.49 -8.59 -22.98
CA ALA A 223 5.20 -9.83 -23.27
C ALA A 223 6.67 -9.76 -22.81
N ASP A 224 7.37 -8.66 -23.11
CA ASP A 224 8.75 -8.43 -22.67
C ASP A 224 8.85 -8.29 -21.15
N MET A 225 7.89 -7.61 -20.51
CA MET A 225 7.80 -7.49 -19.06
C MET A 225 7.70 -8.87 -18.40
N ILE A 226 6.79 -9.72 -18.89
CA ILE A 226 6.58 -11.06 -18.36
C ILE A 226 7.78 -11.97 -18.65
N ALA A 227 8.33 -11.96 -19.87
CA ALA A 227 9.52 -12.73 -20.21
C ALA A 227 10.71 -12.35 -19.33
N TYR A 228 10.89 -11.06 -19.05
CA TYR A 228 11.98 -10.58 -18.21
C TYR A 228 11.75 -10.87 -16.72
N HIS A 229 10.53 -10.74 -16.19
CA HIS A 229 10.29 -10.85 -14.73
C HIS A 229 9.83 -12.23 -14.25
N VAL A 230 9.34 -13.11 -15.13
CA VAL A 230 8.64 -14.34 -14.74
C VAL A 230 9.26 -15.62 -15.33
N TYR A 231 9.67 -15.63 -16.59
CA TYR A 231 9.99 -16.86 -17.34
C TYR A 231 11.48 -17.05 -17.69
N VAL A 232 12.39 -16.85 -16.74
CA VAL A 232 13.83 -17.10 -17.01
C VAL A 232 14.19 -18.57 -16.88
#